data_AF-A0A7G8HDT4-F1
#
_entry.id   AF-A0A7G8HDT4-F1
#
_cell.length_a   1.000
_cell.length_b   1.000
_cell.length_c   1.000
_cell.angle_alpha   90.00
_cell.angle_beta   90.00
_cell.angle_gamma   90.00
#
_symmetry.space_group_name_H-M   'P 1'
#
loop_
_entity.id
_entity.type
_entity.pdbx_description
1 polymer ?
#
loop_
_entity_poly.entity_id
_entity_poly.type
_entity_poly.pdbx_seq_one_letter_code
_entity_poly.pdbx_strand_id
1 'polypeptide(L)'
;MQPIDFGPYTTQLGTKKKDKLNCAGGQGFYTGGGNDILTNASFTADDPKAPGGYSTYPSVMSGGKGNDTYKFKTDGWAFIADGGGGKDTVSFGKDHAFNPKFWYPDIVINSVLINNRDVLLSTTDLTNGGRANGIVFADAFGKYNKANKIEKVRFGKTNYSFKKLFNKLKKSAASTKEWGDNYTFSTATFEELGKAGALNLSAFSDISQLESGAYLDIATYNNSLIV
;
A
#
# COMPACT_ATOMS: atom_id res chain seq x y z
N MET A 1 4.69 7.58 -23.47
CA MET A 1 4.20 6.36 -22.81
C MET A 1 2.92 6.76 -22.08
N GLN A 2 1.77 6.16 -22.37
CA GLN A 2 0.56 6.48 -21.61
C GLN A 2 0.74 5.96 -20.18
N PRO A 3 0.40 6.75 -19.14
CA PRO A 3 0.47 6.29 -17.76
C PRO A 3 -0.41 5.07 -17.59
N ILE A 4 -0.02 4.19 -16.69
CA ILE A 4 -0.86 3.08 -16.29
C ILE A 4 -2.03 3.68 -15.53
N ASP A 5 -3.19 3.61 -16.17
CA ASP A 5 -4.46 4.02 -15.62
C ASP A 5 -4.99 2.88 -14.76
N PHE A 6 -4.98 3.05 -13.44
CA PHE A 6 -5.44 2.02 -12.51
C PHE A 6 -6.99 1.91 -12.47
N GLY A 7 -7.72 2.64 -13.31
CA GLY A 7 -9.20 2.66 -13.40
C GLY A 7 -9.75 4.08 -13.57
N PRO A 8 -11.09 4.29 -13.60
CA PRO A 8 -11.70 5.63 -13.70
C PRO A 8 -11.46 6.42 -12.41
N TYR A 9 -10.26 6.95 -12.26
CA TYR A 9 -9.82 7.68 -11.10
C TYR A 9 -9.69 9.15 -11.44
N THR A 10 -10.44 9.98 -10.72
CA THR A 10 -10.20 11.42 -10.75
C THR A 10 -8.84 11.67 -10.13
N THR A 11 -7.93 12.16 -10.96
CA THR A 11 -6.55 12.45 -10.58
C THR A 11 -6.44 13.89 -10.11
N GLN A 12 -5.86 14.11 -8.93
CA GLN A 12 -5.42 15.44 -8.52
C GLN A 12 -3.90 15.54 -8.66
N LEU A 13 -3.45 16.46 -9.51
CA LEU A 13 -2.04 16.79 -9.69
C LEU A 13 -1.57 17.72 -8.56
N GLY A 14 -0.37 17.48 -8.07
CA GLY A 14 0.28 18.25 -7.00
C GLY A 14 1.21 19.33 -7.51
N THR A 15 1.94 19.93 -6.58
CA THR A 15 2.72 21.14 -6.80
C THR A 15 4.22 20.92 -6.53
N LYS A 16 5.05 21.96 -6.71
CA LYS A 16 6.46 21.94 -6.27
C LYS A 16 6.64 22.25 -4.77
N LYS A 17 5.55 22.43 -4.03
CA LYS A 17 5.54 22.83 -2.62
C LYS A 17 5.04 21.66 -1.79
N LYS A 18 5.18 21.81 -0.46
CA LYS A 18 4.63 20.86 0.50
C LYS A 18 3.10 20.79 0.36
N ASP A 19 2.62 19.67 -0.16
CA ASP A 19 1.21 19.35 -0.27
C ASP A 19 0.71 18.56 0.94
N LYS A 20 -0.55 18.76 1.29
CA LYS A 20 -1.24 18.03 2.35
C LYS A 20 -2.58 17.57 1.81
N LEU A 21 -2.64 16.32 1.38
CA LEU A 21 -3.80 15.75 0.71
C LEU A 21 -4.47 14.70 1.59
N ASN A 22 -5.80 14.72 1.61
CA ASN A 22 -6.61 13.59 2.05
C ASN A 22 -6.96 12.81 0.79
N CYS A 23 -6.37 11.63 0.65
CA CYS A 23 -6.43 10.83 -0.54
C CYS A 23 -7.71 9.98 -0.51
N ALA A 24 -8.79 10.48 -1.10
CA ALA A 24 -10.07 9.78 -1.15
C ALA A 24 -9.98 8.48 -1.98
N GLY A 25 -10.75 7.46 -1.59
CA GLY A 25 -10.84 6.21 -2.34
C GLY A 25 -11.26 6.40 -3.80
N GLY A 26 -10.70 5.60 -4.70
CA GLY A 26 -10.99 5.67 -6.13
C GLY A 26 -10.41 6.91 -6.81
N GLN A 27 -9.39 7.53 -6.22
CA GLN A 27 -8.70 8.68 -6.78
C GLN A 27 -7.17 8.48 -6.72
N GLY A 28 -6.49 8.96 -7.76
CA GLY A 28 -5.04 9.00 -7.85
C GLY A 28 -4.50 10.34 -7.36
N PHE A 29 -3.55 10.31 -6.42
CA PHE A 29 -2.92 11.50 -5.86
C PHE A 29 -1.43 11.48 -6.15
N TYR A 30 -0.97 12.52 -6.85
CA TYR A 30 0.39 12.65 -7.35
C TYR A 30 0.91 14.01 -6.92
N THR A 31 1.75 14.10 -5.88
CA THR A 31 2.07 15.40 -5.26
C THR A 31 3.18 16.20 -5.93
N GLY A 32 3.86 15.67 -6.96
CA GLY A 32 4.94 16.39 -7.62
C GLY A 32 6.23 16.41 -6.80
N GLY A 33 6.75 17.59 -6.46
CA GLY A 33 7.99 17.72 -5.70
C GLY A 33 7.75 18.44 -4.38
N GLY A 34 8.30 17.97 -3.27
CA GLY A 34 7.91 18.52 -1.97
C GLY A 34 8.43 17.74 -0.77
N ASN A 35 7.75 17.88 0.35
CA ASN A 35 7.93 16.99 1.51
C ASN A 35 6.51 16.72 2.01
N ASP A 36 5.77 15.98 1.20
CA ASP A 36 4.33 15.99 1.15
C ASP A 36 3.73 15.07 2.20
N ILE A 37 2.43 15.26 2.44
CA ILE A 37 1.68 14.45 3.37
C ILE A 37 0.42 13.96 2.67
N LEU A 38 0.42 12.68 2.31
CA LEU A 38 -0.71 11.99 1.71
C LEU A 38 -1.39 11.16 2.80
N THR A 39 -2.64 11.47 3.13
CA THR A 39 -3.40 10.76 4.17
C THR A 39 -4.40 9.83 3.50
N ASN A 40 -4.27 8.51 3.71
CA ASN A 40 -5.23 7.53 3.23
C ASN A 40 -6.64 7.86 3.73
N ALA A 41 -7.57 8.02 2.80
CA ALA A 41 -9.00 8.21 3.03
C ALA A 41 -9.81 7.30 2.09
N SER A 42 -9.34 6.06 1.94
CA SER A 42 -10.06 4.99 1.25
C SER A 42 -11.39 4.75 1.95
N PHE A 43 -12.40 4.32 1.20
CA PHE A 43 -13.68 3.96 1.77
C PHE A 43 -14.17 2.62 1.22
N THR A 44 -15.05 2.00 1.99
CA THR A 44 -15.81 0.81 1.60
C THR A 44 -17.26 1.20 1.39
N ALA A 45 -17.90 0.63 0.38
CA ALA A 45 -19.34 0.77 0.16
C ALA A 45 -19.98 -0.61 0.15
N ASP A 46 -21.20 -0.73 0.66
CA ASP A 46 -21.95 -1.99 0.58
C ASP A 46 -22.17 -2.35 -0.90
N ASP A 47 -21.84 -3.58 -1.24
CA ASP A 47 -21.95 -4.13 -2.57
C ASP A 47 -22.30 -5.62 -2.47
N PRO A 48 -23.60 -5.96 -2.58
CA PRO A 48 -24.07 -7.35 -2.49
C PRO A 48 -23.50 -8.27 -3.57
N LYS A 49 -22.89 -7.72 -4.64
CA LYS A 49 -22.27 -8.47 -5.72
C LYS A 49 -20.78 -8.70 -5.50
N ALA A 50 -20.16 -7.94 -4.60
CA ALA A 50 -18.76 -8.12 -4.25
C ALA A 50 -18.59 -9.29 -3.26
N PRO A 51 -17.50 -10.08 -3.37
CA PRO A 51 -17.15 -11.06 -2.34
C PRO A 51 -17.08 -10.38 -0.96
N GLY A 52 -17.87 -10.87 0.01
CA GLY A 52 -17.95 -10.28 1.35
C GLY A 52 -19.01 -9.18 1.54
N GLY A 53 -19.76 -8.82 0.49
CA GLY A 53 -20.90 -7.90 0.58
C GLY A 53 -20.54 -6.41 0.57
N TYR A 54 -19.27 -6.06 0.28
CA TYR A 54 -18.81 -4.68 0.16
C TYR A 54 -17.72 -4.56 -0.92
N SER A 55 -17.71 -3.41 -1.58
CA SER A 55 -16.67 -2.99 -2.51
C SER A 55 -15.75 -1.99 -1.82
N THR A 56 -14.47 -2.09 -2.11
CA THR A 56 -13.45 -1.20 -1.57
C THR A 56 -12.95 -0.26 -2.65
N TYR A 57 -12.86 1.02 -2.33
CA TYR A 57 -12.26 2.04 -3.18
C TYR A 57 -10.90 2.43 -2.58
N PRO A 58 -9.79 1.86 -3.08
CA PRO A 58 -8.47 2.13 -2.53
C PRO A 58 -8.01 3.55 -2.86
N SER A 59 -7.17 4.12 -2.01
CA SER A 59 -6.45 5.36 -2.34
C SER A 59 -5.18 5.02 -3.09
N VAL A 60 -4.91 5.69 -4.22
CA VAL A 60 -3.64 5.55 -4.94
C VAL A 60 -2.79 6.78 -4.62
N MET A 61 -1.61 6.59 -4.04
CA MET A 61 -0.76 7.65 -3.51
C MET A 61 0.64 7.59 -4.11
N SER A 62 1.14 8.73 -4.59
CA SER A 62 2.49 8.95 -5.12
C SER A 62 3.00 10.30 -4.63
N GLY A 63 4.06 10.27 -3.83
CA GLY A 63 4.67 11.45 -3.21
C GLY A 63 5.53 12.25 -4.18
N GLY A 64 6.04 11.61 -5.22
CA GLY A 64 7.00 12.23 -6.11
C GLY A 64 8.29 12.63 -5.37
N LYS A 65 9.04 13.61 -5.87
CA LYS A 65 10.38 13.89 -5.34
C LYS A 65 10.30 14.60 -3.98
N GLY A 66 10.78 13.97 -2.91
CA GLY A 66 10.68 14.55 -1.59
C GLY A 66 11.02 13.61 -0.44
N ASN A 67 10.90 14.10 0.79
CA ASN A 67 10.77 13.19 1.95
C ASN A 67 9.30 13.17 2.36
N ASP A 68 8.55 12.30 1.71
CA ASP A 68 7.10 12.32 1.81
C ASP A 68 6.61 11.43 2.94
N THR A 69 5.39 11.71 3.38
CA THR A 69 4.75 10.96 4.45
C THR A 69 3.38 10.44 4.02
N TYR A 70 3.26 9.12 3.93
CA TYR A 70 2.02 8.41 3.70
C TYR A 70 1.38 8.05 5.05
N LYS A 71 0.25 8.65 5.38
CA LYS A 71 -0.42 8.52 6.68
C LYS A 71 -1.65 7.64 6.60
N PHE A 72 -1.74 6.69 7.51
CA PHE A 72 -2.89 5.80 7.68
C PHE A 72 -3.50 6.08 9.05
N LYS A 73 -4.62 6.83 9.04
CA LYS A 73 -5.37 7.20 10.26
C LYS A 73 -6.45 6.19 10.61
N THR A 74 -7.00 5.54 9.59
CA THR A 74 -7.96 4.46 9.70
C THR A 74 -7.43 3.29 8.90
N ASP A 75 -7.85 2.08 9.27
CA ASP A 75 -7.60 0.92 8.45
C ASP A 75 -8.39 1.07 7.14
N GLY A 76 -7.77 0.69 6.03
CA GLY A 76 -8.37 0.85 4.72
C GLY A 76 -7.39 0.49 3.62
N TRP A 77 -7.89 0.39 2.38
CA TRP A 77 -7.06 -0.05 1.28
C TRP A 77 -6.28 1.07 0.63
N ALA A 78 -5.02 0.81 0.33
CA ALA A 78 -4.20 1.76 -0.41
C ALA A 78 -3.21 1.08 -1.33
N PHE A 79 -2.84 1.83 -2.36
CA PHE A 79 -1.72 1.54 -3.23
C PHE A 79 -0.74 2.71 -3.13
N ILE A 80 0.44 2.47 -2.54
CA ILE A 80 1.55 3.41 -2.59
C ILE A 80 2.31 3.11 -3.87
N ALA A 81 2.06 3.92 -4.90
CA ALA A 81 2.52 3.69 -6.27
C ALA A 81 4.02 3.91 -6.44
N ASP A 82 4.60 4.80 -5.64
CA ASP A 82 6.03 5.01 -5.53
C ASP A 82 6.35 5.78 -4.23
N GLY A 83 7.62 5.78 -3.86
CA GLY A 83 8.20 6.73 -2.92
C GLY A 83 8.62 8.05 -3.58
N GLY A 84 8.80 8.05 -4.91
CA GLY A 84 9.03 9.25 -5.72
C GLY A 84 10.41 9.91 -5.56
N GLY A 85 11.20 9.44 -4.59
CA GLY A 85 12.62 9.74 -4.42
C GLY A 85 12.90 10.61 -3.21
N GLY A 86 13.42 9.99 -2.15
CA GLY A 86 14.00 10.63 -0.98
C GLY A 86 13.93 9.72 0.23
N LYS A 87 13.64 10.26 1.42
CA LYS A 87 13.55 9.47 2.67
C LYS A 87 12.11 9.31 3.14
N ASP A 88 11.34 8.57 2.37
CA ASP A 88 9.91 8.47 2.56
C ASP A 88 9.52 7.66 3.78
N THR A 89 8.42 8.09 4.39
CA THR A 89 7.90 7.53 5.64
C THR A 89 6.45 7.09 5.47
N VAL A 90 6.17 5.84 5.81
CA VAL A 90 4.80 5.37 6.03
C VAL A 90 4.50 5.49 7.52
N SER A 91 3.35 6.08 7.88
CA SER A 91 3.00 6.37 9.27
C SER A 91 1.63 5.81 9.62
N PHE A 92 1.59 5.03 10.68
CA PHE A 92 0.40 4.42 11.26
C PHE A 92 0.15 4.91 12.69
N GLY A 93 -1.04 4.58 13.22
CA GLY A 93 -1.33 4.62 14.65
C GLY A 93 -0.30 3.81 15.47
N LYS A 94 -0.18 4.13 16.76
CA LYS A 94 0.80 3.48 17.65
C LYS A 94 0.55 1.98 17.75
N ASP A 95 -0.71 1.62 17.85
CA ASP A 95 -1.34 0.33 18.07
C ASP A 95 -1.94 -0.25 16.78
N HIS A 96 -1.43 0.15 15.62
CA HIS A 96 -1.85 -0.47 14.38
C HIS A 96 -1.39 -1.94 14.35
N ALA A 97 -2.21 -2.85 13.78
CA ALA A 97 -1.95 -4.30 13.78
C ALA A 97 -0.60 -4.68 13.15
N PHE A 98 -0.16 -3.97 12.11
CA PHE A 98 1.17 -4.17 11.52
C PHE A 98 2.34 -3.83 12.46
N ASN A 99 2.12 -3.20 13.62
CA ASN A 99 3.19 -2.94 14.58
C ASN A 99 3.57 -4.25 15.29
N PRO A 100 4.80 -4.79 15.11
CA PRO A 100 5.18 -6.09 15.67
C PRO A 100 5.34 -6.11 17.21
N LYS A 101 5.06 -4.99 17.89
CA LYS A 101 5.01 -4.92 19.35
C LYS A 101 3.63 -5.21 19.92
N PHE A 102 2.59 -5.13 19.09
CA PHE A 102 1.22 -5.39 19.49
C PHE A 102 0.78 -6.70 18.85
N TRP A 103 -0.07 -7.43 19.57
CA TRP A 103 -0.66 -8.66 19.10
C TRP A 103 -2.16 -8.59 19.34
N TYR A 104 -2.91 -9.12 18.37
CA TYR A 104 -4.35 -9.12 18.34
C TYR A 104 -4.79 -10.57 18.06
N PRO A 105 -5.45 -11.25 19.01
CA PRO A 105 -5.89 -12.63 18.82
C PRO A 105 -6.88 -12.78 17.67
N ASP A 106 -7.67 -11.76 17.41
CA ASP A 106 -8.74 -11.81 16.40
C ASP A 106 -8.37 -11.12 15.09
N ILE A 107 -7.08 -10.82 14.86
CA ILE A 107 -6.61 -10.23 13.60
C ILE A 107 -5.54 -11.13 12.99
N VAL A 108 -5.79 -11.56 11.76
CA VAL A 108 -4.78 -12.21 10.90
C VAL A 108 -4.05 -11.15 10.09
N ILE A 109 -2.73 -11.24 10.02
CA ILE A 109 -1.84 -10.35 9.26
C ILE A 109 -1.21 -11.16 8.14
N ASN A 110 -1.49 -10.79 6.90
CA ASN A 110 -0.88 -11.40 5.72
C ASN A 110 0.22 -10.50 5.16
N SER A 111 1.39 -11.08 4.89
CA SER A 111 2.49 -10.42 4.21
C SER A 111 2.82 -11.17 2.93
N VAL A 112 2.55 -10.56 1.78
CA VAL A 112 2.80 -11.18 0.47
C VAL A 112 3.91 -10.42 -0.24
N LEU A 113 4.93 -11.14 -0.71
CA LEU A 113 5.92 -10.61 -1.65
C LEU A 113 5.41 -10.87 -3.07
N ILE A 114 4.99 -9.81 -3.76
CA ILE A 114 4.43 -9.88 -5.10
C ILE A 114 5.55 -9.75 -6.12
N ASN A 115 5.68 -10.71 -7.03
CA ASN A 115 6.67 -10.69 -8.12
C ASN A 115 8.11 -10.42 -7.68
N ASN A 116 8.47 -10.84 -6.46
CA ASN A 116 9.78 -10.54 -5.85
C ASN A 116 10.16 -9.05 -5.87
N ARG A 117 9.15 -8.17 -5.84
CA ARG A 117 9.28 -6.72 -6.00
C ARG A 117 8.39 -5.96 -5.02
N ASP A 118 7.07 -6.09 -5.17
CA ASP A 118 6.11 -5.33 -4.39
C ASP A 118 5.72 -6.08 -3.13
N VAL A 119 5.11 -5.38 -2.19
CA VAL A 119 4.65 -5.97 -0.94
C VAL A 119 3.19 -5.64 -0.73
N LEU A 120 2.37 -6.65 -0.51
CA LEU A 120 1.05 -6.50 0.09
C LEU A 120 1.16 -6.81 1.58
N LEU A 121 0.74 -5.86 2.41
CA LEU A 121 0.43 -6.12 3.82
C LEU A 121 -1.08 -6.00 3.99
N SER A 122 -1.72 -7.04 4.53
CA SER A 122 -3.15 -7.00 4.83
C SER A 122 -3.45 -7.45 6.24
N THR A 123 -4.55 -6.97 6.80
CA THR A 123 -5.15 -7.48 8.03
C THR A 123 -6.50 -8.09 7.70
N THR A 124 -6.97 -9.05 8.50
CA THR A 124 -8.32 -9.61 8.45
C THR A 124 -8.83 -9.70 9.88
N ASP A 125 -9.94 -9.01 10.18
CA ASP A 125 -10.59 -9.08 11.49
C ASP A 125 -11.58 -10.26 11.53
N LEU A 126 -11.32 -11.21 12.43
CA LEU A 126 -12.11 -12.43 12.58
C LEU A 126 -13.44 -12.19 13.30
N THR A 127 -13.60 -11.09 14.04
CA THR A 127 -14.81 -10.80 14.82
C THR A 127 -15.97 -10.28 13.97
N ASN A 128 -15.68 -9.66 12.83
CA ASN A 128 -16.66 -8.99 11.98
C ASN A 128 -16.89 -9.68 10.62
N GLY A 129 -16.48 -10.95 10.50
CA GLY A 129 -16.67 -11.75 9.30
C GLY A 129 -15.58 -11.61 8.25
N GLY A 130 -14.37 -11.17 8.63
CA GLY A 130 -13.19 -11.23 7.77
C GLY A 130 -12.93 -9.96 6.96
N ARG A 131 -13.30 -8.78 7.46
CA ARG A 131 -13.04 -7.53 6.72
C ARG A 131 -11.54 -7.32 6.58
N ALA A 132 -11.05 -7.48 5.35
CA ALA A 132 -9.64 -7.31 5.06
C ALA A 132 -9.31 -5.85 4.75
N ASN A 133 -8.28 -5.30 5.40
CA ASN A 133 -7.64 -4.05 4.99
C ASN A 133 -6.30 -4.38 4.34
N GLY A 134 -5.88 -3.65 3.31
CA GLY A 134 -4.68 -4.02 2.56
C GLY A 134 -3.92 -2.82 1.99
N ILE A 135 -2.60 -2.88 2.08
CA ILE A 135 -1.73 -1.86 1.50
C ILE A 135 -0.75 -2.56 0.58
N VAL A 136 -0.77 -2.16 -0.68
CA VAL A 136 0.26 -2.54 -1.66
C VAL A 136 1.31 -1.44 -1.69
N PHE A 137 2.57 -1.84 -1.55
CA PHE A 137 3.74 -0.98 -1.66
C PHE A 137 4.53 -1.37 -2.91
N ALA A 138 4.54 -0.48 -3.89
CA ALA A 138 5.31 -0.62 -5.11
C ALA A 138 6.82 -0.57 -4.85
N ASP A 139 7.56 -1.63 -5.25
CA ASP A 139 9.02 -1.75 -5.10
C ASP A 139 9.56 -1.16 -3.78
N ALA A 140 8.92 -1.51 -2.67
CA ALA A 140 9.16 -0.87 -1.37
C ALA A 140 10.60 -1.02 -0.85
N PHE A 141 11.35 -1.98 -1.40
CA PHE A 141 12.76 -2.21 -1.11
C PHE A 141 13.71 -1.42 -2.02
N GLY A 142 13.20 -0.78 -3.07
CA GLY A 142 13.96 -0.05 -4.09
C GLY A 142 14.88 -0.96 -4.91
N LYS A 143 14.42 -2.18 -5.22
CA LYS A 143 15.23 -3.18 -5.93
C LYS A 143 15.37 -2.84 -7.40
N TYR A 144 14.30 -2.29 -8.02
CA TYR A 144 14.26 -1.93 -9.42
C TYR A 144 14.44 -0.42 -9.61
N ASN A 145 13.73 0.38 -8.82
CA ASN A 145 13.87 1.82 -8.78
C ASN A 145 14.13 2.26 -7.33
N LYS A 146 15.35 2.75 -7.06
CA LYS A 146 15.73 3.24 -5.73
C LYS A 146 14.84 4.39 -5.25
N ALA A 147 14.22 5.15 -6.15
CA ALA A 147 13.28 6.21 -5.80
C ALA A 147 12.01 5.67 -5.13
N ASN A 148 11.67 4.40 -5.32
CA ASN A 148 10.45 3.80 -4.77
C ASN A 148 10.66 3.22 -3.36
N LYS A 149 11.90 3.24 -2.87
CA LYS A 149 12.24 2.66 -1.58
C LYS A 149 11.55 3.41 -0.43
N ILE A 150 10.83 2.67 0.40
CA ILE A 150 10.30 3.20 1.66
C ILE A 150 11.39 3.08 2.73
N GLU A 151 11.93 4.23 3.15
CA GLU A 151 13.01 4.25 4.14
C GLU A 151 12.52 3.92 5.55
N LYS A 152 11.30 4.35 5.89
CA LYS A 152 10.81 4.29 7.27
C LYS A 152 9.34 3.91 7.35
N VAL A 153 9.03 3.07 8.33
CA VAL A 153 7.66 2.84 8.80
C VAL A 153 7.58 3.24 10.27
N ARG A 154 6.61 4.10 10.60
CA ARG A 154 6.42 4.70 11.91
C ARG A 154 5.12 4.23 12.55
N PHE A 155 5.20 3.84 13.81
CA PHE A 155 4.07 3.53 14.69
C PHE A 155 4.19 4.39 15.95
N GLY A 156 3.52 5.55 15.96
CA GLY A 156 3.70 6.58 16.99
C GLY A 156 5.18 7.02 17.10
N LYS A 157 5.83 6.71 18.24
CA LYS A 157 7.27 7.00 18.46
C LYS A 157 8.22 5.89 17.98
N THR A 158 7.69 4.70 17.68
CA THR A 158 8.51 3.57 17.23
C THR A 158 8.73 3.66 15.72
N ASN A 159 9.97 3.45 15.26
CA ASN A 159 10.31 3.44 13.85
C ASN A 159 11.00 2.13 13.46
N TYR A 160 10.71 1.65 12.25
CA TYR A 160 11.40 0.55 11.58
C TYR A 160 11.84 1.03 10.20
N SER A 161 12.90 0.46 9.64
CA SER A 161 13.02 0.48 8.17
C SER A 161 11.97 -0.47 7.60
N PHE A 162 11.52 -0.23 6.36
CA PHE A 162 10.53 -1.10 5.74
C PHE A 162 11.00 -2.57 5.69
N LYS A 163 12.27 -2.78 5.29
CA LYS A 163 12.92 -4.11 5.32
C LYS A 163 12.90 -4.76 6.71
N LYS A 164 13.13 -3.99 7.78
CA LYS A 164 13.12 -4.53 9.15
C LYS A 164 11.71 -4.89 9.60
N LEU A 165 10.70 -4.10 9.23
CA LEU A 165 9.31 -4.40 9.50
C LEU A 165 8.90 -5.69 8.79
N PHE A 166 9.11 -5.76 7.46
CA PHE A 166 8.74 -6.90 6.64
C PHE A 166 9.39 -8.20 7.14
N ASN A 167 10.70 -8.17 7.45
CA ASN A 167 11.39 -9.32 8.00
C ASN A 167 10.87 -9.74 9.39
N LYS A 168 10.35 -8.80 10.19
CA LYS A 168 9.72 -9.15 11.46
C LYS A 168 8.40 -9.87 11.24
N LEU A 169 7.53 -9.37 10.37
CA LEU A 169 6.26 -10.01 10.01
C LEU A 169 6.48 -11.40 9.41
N LYS A 170 7.45 -11.54 8.49
CA LYS A 170 7.86 -12.83 7.92
C LYS A 170 8.34 -13.81 9.00
N LYS A 171 9.13 -13.35 9.98
CA LYS A 171 9.59 -14.20 11.09
C LYS A 171 8.44 -14.58 12.03
N SER A 172 7.47 -13.67 12.22
CA SER A 172 6.26 -13.96 12.98
C SER A 172 5.47 -15.11 12.35
N ALA A 173 5.31 -15.11 11.02
CA ALA A 173 4.61 -16.16 10.28
C ALA A 173 5.32 -17.54 10.33
N ALA A 174 6.62 -17.56 10.64
CA ALA A 174 7.38 -18.80 10.82
C ALA A 174 7.47 -19.24 12.29
N SER A 175 6.82 -18.51 13.20
CA SER A 175 6.85 -18.80 14.64
C SER A 175 5.88 -19.92 14.97
N THR A 176 6.31 -20.89 15.78
CA THR A 176 5.44 -21.95 16.33
C THR A 176 4.71 -21.54 17.62
N LYS A 177 4.84 -20.27 18.04
CA LYS A 177 4.12 -19.74 19.19
C LYS A 177 2.64 -19.54 18.84
N GLU A 178 1.78 -19.53 19.85
CA GLU A 178 0.32 -19.33 19.74
C GLU A 178 -0.07 -18.10 18.88
N TRP A 179 0.73 -17.04 18.90
CA TRP A 179 0.48 -15.85 18.09
C TRP A 179 0.99 -15.96 16.64
N GLY A 180 1.73 -17.01 16.28
CA GLY A 180 2.28 -17.26 14.95
C GLY A 180 1.21 -17.57 13.92
N ASP A 181 0.12 -18.24 14.34
CA ASP A 181 -1.01 -18.60 13.47
C ASP A 181 -1.75 -17.38 12.92
N ASN A 182 -1.63 -16.23 13.59
CA ASN A 182 -2.19 -14.95 13.15
C ASN A 182 -1.31 -14.23 12.13
N TYR A 183 -0.16 -14.78 11.74
CA TYR A 183 0.72 -14.19 10.75
C TYR A 183 0.93 -15.16 9.61
N THR A 184 0.71 -14.70 8.38
CA THR A 184 1.03 -15.48 7.19
C THR A 184 2.06 -14.77 6.33
N PHE A 185 2.87 -15.58 5.65
CA PHE A 185 3.80 -15.11 4.65
C PHE A 185 3.67 -15.95 3.38
N SER A 186 3.54 -15.29 2.25
CA SER A 186 3.52 -15.95 0.94
C SER A 186 4.24 -15.13 -0.12
N THR A 187 4.48 -15.77 -1.26
CA THR A 187 4.91 -15.12 -2.51
C THR A 187 3.82 -15.36 -3.54
N ALA A 188 3.50 -14.36 -4.34
CA ALA A 188 2.47 -14.49 -5.38
C ALA A 188 2.75 -13.55 -6.57
N THR A 189 2.01 -13.71 -7.65
CA THR A 189 1.86 -12.70 -8.72
C THR A 189 0.62 -11.82 -8.48
N PHE A 190 0.47 -10.73 -9.23
CA PHE A 190 -0.79 -9.97 -9.17
C PHE A 190 -1.94 -10.82 -9.70
N GLU A 191 -1.72 -11.57 -10.78
CA GLU A 191 -2.72 -12.47 -11.33
C GLU A 191 -3.22 -13.52 -10.32
N GLU A 192 -2.33 -14.14 -9.55
CA GLU A 192 -2.68 -15.10 -8.51
C GLU A 192 -3.53 -14.47 -7.40
N LEU A 193 -3.14 -13.26 -6.96
CA LEU A 193 -3.91 -12.51 -5.97
C LEU A 193 -5.28 -12.05 -6.50
N GLY A 194 -5.37 -11.71 -7.79
CA GLY A 194 -6.62 -11.40 -8.46
C GLY A 194 -7.56 -12.61 -8.52
N LYS A 195 -7.05 -13.76 -8.93
CA LYS A 195 -7.80 -15.04 -8.96
C LYS A 195 -8.27 -15.48 -7.58
N ALA A 196 -7.46 -15.23 -6.54
CA ALA A 196 -7.83 -15.50 -5.16
C ALA A 196 -8.84 -14.49 -4.57
N GLY A 197 -9.21 -13.44 -5.30
CA GLY A 197 -10.07 -12.36 -4.81
C GLY A 197 -9.40 -11.46 -3.76
N ALA A 198 -8.09 -11.58 -3.56
CA ALA A 198 -7.33 -10.76 -2.63
C ALA A 198 -7.09 -9.34 -3.15
N LEU A 199 -7.06 -9.16 -4.48
CA LEU A 199 -7.01 -7.87 -5.15
C LEU A 199 -8.11 -7.79 -6.20
N ASN A 200 -8.87 -6.69 -6.22
CA ASN A 200 -9.76 -6.43 -7.33
C ASN A 200 -8.97 -5.85 -8.51
N LEU A 201 -8.70 -6.69 -9.51
CA LEU A 201 -7.98 -6.32 -10.73
C LEU A 201 -8.91 -6.03 -11.92
N SER A 202 -10.23 -6.03 -11.73
CA SER A 202 -11.20 -5.86 -12.84
C SER A 202 -11.10 -4.50 -13.53
N ALA A 203 -10.46 -3.52 -12.90
CA ALA A 203 -10.22 -2.20 -13.47
C ALA A 203 -9.02 -2.16 -14.44
N PHE A 204 -8.17 -3.21 -14.47
CA PHE A 204 -7.03 -3.28 -15.38
C PHE A 204 -7.39 -4.05 -16.63
N SER A 205 -7.33 -3.36 -17.78
CA SER A 205 -7.48 -3.98 -19.09
C SER A 205 -6.27 -4.85 -19.48
N ASP A 206 -5.10 -4.61 -18.89
CA ASP A 206 -3.86 -5.34 -19.14
C ASP A 206 -3.06 -5.54 -17.84
N ILE A 207 -3.19 -6.72 -17.24
CA ILE A 207 -2.49 -7.09 -15.99
C ILE A 207 -0.98 -7.23 -16.23
N SER A 208 -0.51 -7.42 -17.47
CA SER A 208 0.93 -7.57 -17.76
C SER A 208 1.75 -6.31 -17.38
N GLN A 209 1.09 -5.16 -17.28
CA GLN A 209 1.67 -3.91 -16.80
C GLN A 209 2.00 -3.95 -15.31
N LEU A 210 1.16 -4.61 -14.50
CA LEU A 210 1.43 -4.87 -13.09
C LEU A 210 2.54 -5.90 -12.93
N GLU A 211 2.53 -6.95 -13.76
CA GLU A 211 3.55 -8.00 -13.73
C GLU A 211 4.94 -7.44 -14.09
N SER A 212 5.03 -6.72 -15.20
CA SER A 212 6.28 -6.10 -15.68
C SER A 212 6.78 -4.98 -14.75
N GLY A 213 5.89 -4.32 -14.01
CA GLY A 213 6.24 -3.15 -13.21
C GLY A 213 6.39 -1.88 -14.04
N ALA A 214 5.75 -1.83 -15.21
CA ALA A 214 5.72 -0.62 -16.04
C ALA A 214 5.17 0.59 -15.25
N TYR A 215 4.40 0.37 -14.18
CA TYR A 215 3.84 1.47 -13.38
C TYR A 215 4.88 2.10 -12.44
N LEU A 216 6.06 1.50 -12.28
CA LEU A 216 7.13 2.07 -11.46
C LEU A 216 7.68 3.38 -12.06
N ASP A 217 7.41 3.62 -13.34
CA ASP A 217 7.72 4.88 -14.03
C ASP A 217 6.73 6.00 -13.71
N ILE A 218 5.67 5.72 -12.94
CA ILE A 218 4.73 6.74 -12.45
C ILE A 218 5.45 7.84 -11.69
N ALA A 219 6.48 7.52 -10.90
CA ALA A 219 7.29 8.54 -10.23
C ALA A 219 7.94 9.51 -11.25
N THR A 220 8.50 8.97 -12.33
CA THR A 220 9.12 9.75 -13.40
C THR A 220 8.10 10.63 -14.12
N TYR A 221 6.93 10.06 -14.40
CA TYR A 221 5.81 10.79 -15.01
C TYR A 221 5.23 11.87 -14.08
N ASN A 222 4.96 11.56 -12.82
CA ASN A 222 4.48 12.48 -11.79
C ASN A 222 5.43 13.69 -11.66
N ASN A 223 6.73 13.44 -11.57
CA ASN A 223 7.74 14.49 -11.52
C ASN A 223 7.76 15.39 -12.78
N SER A 224 7.24 14.92 -13.92
CA SER A 224 7.14 15.69 -15.16
C SER A 224 5.83 16.45 -15.34
N LEU A 225 4.80 16.12 -14.56
CA LEU A 225 3.45 16.69 -14.64
C LEU A 225 3.21 17.90 -13.73
N ILE A 226 4.23 18.38 -13.03
CA ILE A 226 4.07 19.42 -12.01
C ILE A 226 3.62 20.74 -12.64
N VAL A 227 2.51 21.30 -12.14
CA VAL A 227 1.93 22.59 -12.59
C VAL A 227 2.41 23.74 -11.71
#